data_AF-A0A7S1TNG3-F1
#
_entry.id   AF-A0A7S1TNG3-F1
#
_cell.length_a   1.000
_cell.length_b   1.000
_cell.length_c   1.000
_cell.angle_alpha   90.00
_cell.angle_beta   90.00
_cell.angle_gamma   90.00
#
_symmetry.space_group_name_H-M   'P 1'
#
loop_
_entity.id
_entity.type
_entity.pdbx_description
1 polymer ?
#
loop_
_entity_poly.entity_id
_entity_poly.type
_entity_poly.pdbx_seq_one_letter_code
_entity_poly.pdbx_strand_id
1 'polypeptide(L)'
;MATMKCATASEHSSVAPGQGQRMATKAGWTAEEDARLFALVKEHGVKKWTYLSRVHFESARSPLQLRCRYMDILRPGRSQSAWSAEEDAQLLALYLELGPKWKAISQQMPGRVENDAKNRFHKILRDGKRAMVDAQTSFDQATWIKHYKSTAQHAVRVSKCETSSDAASTEFSRSSSIESGASLHRVSINALLNV
;
A
#
# COMPACT_ATOMS: atom_id res chain seq x y z
N MET A 1 -62.36 -50.81 6.19
CA MET A 1 -61.76 -49.61 5.56
C MET A 1 -60.61 -49.15 6.44
N ALA A 2 -59.41 -49.13 5.88
CA ALA A 2 -58.16 -48.84 6.57
C ALA A 2 -57.87 -47.33 6.61
N THR A 3 -57.30 -46.83 7.72
CA THR A 3 -56.37 -45.69 7.81
C THR A 3 -55.71 -45.76 9.20
N MET A 4 -54.55 -46.42 9.31
CA MET A 4 -53.19 -45.85 9.33
C MET A 4 -52.86 -44.94 10.54
N LYS A 5 -51.92 -45.46 11.36
CA LYS A 5 -51.14 -44.80 12.40
C LYS A 5 -50.20 -43.74 11.82
N CYS A 6 -49.86 -42.71 12.61
CA CYS A 6 -48.47 -42.40 12.91
C CYS A 6 -48.31 -41.44 14.09
N ALA A 7 -47.37 -41.78 14.96
CA ALA A 7 -46.83 -40.97 16.05
C ALA A 7 -45.97 -39.83 15.49
N THR A 8 -45.90 -38.70 16.20
CA THR A 8 -44.91 -37.65 15.93
C THR A 8 -44.07 -37.45 17.19
N ALA A 9 -42.77 -37.69 17.03
CA ALA A 9 -41.75 -37.49 18.03
C ALA A 9 -41.33 -36.01 18.09
N SER A 10 -40.95 -35.60 19.29
CA SER A 10 -40.26 -34.35 19.61
C SER A 10 -38.77 -34.48 19.28
N GLU A 11 -38.21 -33.62 18.43
CA GLU A 11 -36.75 -33.34 18.42
C GLU A 11 -36.43 -31.87 18.05
N HIS A 12 -35.72 -31.23 18.99
CA HIS A 12 -34.61 -30.28 18.89
C HIS A 12 -34.34 -29.46 17.60
N SER A 13 -34.39 -28.14 17.79
CA SER A 13 -33.37 -27.13 17.45
C SER A 13 -32.51 -27.31 16.18
N SER A 14 -32.66 -26.37 15.24
CA SER A 14 -31.55 -25.90 14.40
C SER A 14 -31.84 -24.50 13.86
N VAL A 15 -31.38 -23.48 14.57
CA VAL A 15 -31.29 -22.10 14.09
C VAL A 15 -30.23 -22.05 12.98
N ALA A 16 -30.67 -21.89 11.73
CA ALA A 16 -29.77 -21.62 10.62
C ALA A 16 -29.23 -20.18 10.75
N PRO A 17 -27.90 -19.96 10.77
CA PRO A 17 -27.37 -18.61 10.69
C PRO A 17 -27.54 -18.12 9.25
N GLY A 18 -28.36 -17.08 9.10
CA GLY A 18 -28.56 -16.38 7.85
C GLY A 18 -27.23 -15.98 7.23
N GLN A 19 -26.92 -16.61 6.10
CA GLN A 19 -25.80 -16.22 5.26
C GLN A 19 -26.11 -14.83 4.70
N GLY A 20 -25.54 -13.81 5.34
CA GLY A 20 -25.58 -12.44 4.86
C GLY A 20 -25.07 -12.41 3.43
N GLN A 21 -25.96 -12.04 2.50
CA GLN A 21 -25.65 -11.90 1.09
C GLN A 21 -24.41 -11.02 0.93
N ARG A 22 -23.35 -11.61 0.39
CA ARG A 22 -22.14 -10.91 -0.03
C ARG A 22 -22.44 -10.20 -1.35
N MET A 23 -23.25 -9.14 -1.27
CA MET A 23 -23.51 -8.20 -2.37
C MET A 23 -22.24 -7.37 -2.59
N ALA A 24 -21.25 -7.97 -3.25
CA ALA A 24 -20.09 -7.24 -3.73
C ALA A 24 -20.54 -6.44 -4.97
N THR A 25 -20.84 -5.16 -4.77
CA THR A 25 -20.91 -4.21 -5.90
C THR A 25 -19.55 -4.21 -6.57
N LYS A 26 -19.51 -4.79 -7.77
CA LYS A 26 -18.34 -4.93 -8.67
C LYS A 26 -17.86 -3.60 -9.25
N ALA A 27 -18.30 -2.47 -8.70
CA ALA A 27 -17.99 -1.13 -9.17
C ALA A 27 -16.90 -0.49 -8.29
N GLY A 28 -15.86 0.07 -8.92
CA GLY A 28 -14.86 0.89 -8.24
C GLY A 28 -15.51 2.08 -7.52
N TRP A 29 -14.77 2.71 -6.61
CA TRP A 29 -15.20 3.99 -6.02
C TRP A 29 -15.09 5.10 -7.06
N THR A 30 -16.15 5.87 -7.25
CA THR A 30 -16.12 7.06 -8.10
C THR A 30 -15.64 8.29 -7.33
N ALA A 31 -15.22 9.33 -8.04
CA ALA A 31 -14.80 10.60 -7.43
C ALA A 31 -15.96 11.27 -6.69
N GLU A 32 -17.19 11.14 -7.20
CA GLU A 32 -18.41 11.67 -6.58
C GLU A 32 -18.74 10.95 -5.27
N GLU A 33 -18.58 9.62 -5.24
CA GLU A 33 -18.75 8.82 -4.02
C GLU A 33 -17.69 9.19 -2.97
N ASP A 34 -16.44 9.38 -3.39
CA ASP A 34 -15.35 9.80 -2.51
C ASP A 34 -15.59 11.21 -1.93
N ALA A 35 -15.97 12.17 -2.78
CA ALA A 35 -16.28 13.53 -2.34
C ALA A 35 -17.46 13.54 -1.35
N ARG A 36 -18.50 12.75 -1.62
CA ARG A 36 -19.64 12.57 -0.73
C ARG A 36 -19.21 11.95 0.60
N LEU A 37 -18.45 10.85 0.57
CA LEU A 37 -17.95 10.19 1.78
C LEU A 37 -17.10 11.13 2.63
N PHE A 38 -16.23 11.90 1.99
CA PHE A 38 -15.38 12.88 2.67
C PHE A 38 -16.21 13.96 3.38
N ALA A 39 -17.17 14.57 2.68
CA ALA A 39 -18.04 15.60 3.25
C ALA A 39 -18.85 15.06 4.44
N LEU A 40 -19.42 13.87 4.29
CA LEU A 40 -20.22 13.24 5.34
C LEU A 40 -19.39 12.91 6.59
N VAL A 41 -18.15 12.43 6.42
CA VAL A 41 -17.27 12.16 7.56
C VAL A 41 -16.81 13.45 8.24
N LYS A 42 -16.62 14.54 7.48
CA LYS A 42 -16.32 15.87 8.02
C LYS A 42 -17.47 16.39 8.89
N GLU A 43 -18.71 16.17 8.49
CA GLU A 43 -19.91 16.60 9.21
C GLU A 43 -20.25 15.69 10.41
N HIS A 44 -20.24 14.37 10.22
CA HIS A 44 -20.77 13.40 11.18
C HIS A 44 -19.69 12.73 12.05
N GLY A 45 -18.42 12.87 11.68
CA GLY A 45 -17.27 12.24 12.33
C GLY A 45 -17.02 10.77 11.92
N VAL A 46 -15.84 10.26 12.28
CA VAL A 46 -15.28 8.96 11.84
C VAL A 46 -15.86 7.71 12.53
N LYS A 47 -17.03 7.81 13.18
CA LYS A 47 -17.63 6.69 13.96
C LYS A 47 -18.97 6.23 13.42
N LYS A 48 -19.68 7.05 12.63
CA LYS A 48 -21.08 6.81 12.25
C LYS A 48 -21.25 6.04 10.92
N TRP A 49 -20.38 5.07 10.62
CA TRP A 49 -20.35 4.36 9.32
C TRP A 49 -21.67 3.66 8.96
N THR A 50 -22.34 3.04 9.94
CA THR A 50 -23.64 2.36 9.72
C THR A 50 -24.73 3.34 9.31
N TYR A 51 -24.75 4.51 9.95
CA TYR A 51 -25.67 5.58 9.58
C TYR A 51 -25.37 6.11 8.17
N LEU A 52 -24.09 6.39 7.88
CA LEU A 52 -23.67 6.90 6.57
C LEU A 52 -24.05 5.93 5.43
N SER A 53 -23.77 4.64 5.61
CA SER A 53 -24.11 3.57 4.65
C SER A 53 -25.60 3.51 4.35
N ARG A 54 -26.44 3.53 5.39
CA ARG A 54 -27.89 3.40 5.24
C ARG A 54 -28.54 4.64 4.65
N VAL A 55 -28.15 5.82 5.10
CA VAL A 55 -28.86 7.08 4.80
C VAL A 55 -28.35 7.74 3.53
N HIS A 56 -27.05 7.67 3.23
CA HIS A 56 -26.45 8.43 2.12
C HIS A 56 -25.93 7.58 0.97
N PHE A 57 -25.77 6.28 1.20
CA PHE A 57 -25.34 5.30 0.19
C PHE A 57 -26.40 4.23 -0.07
N GLU A 58 -27.60 4.35 0.53
CA GLU A 58 -28.75 3.45 0.30
C GLU A 58 -28.38 1.95 0.42
N SER A 59 -27.42 1.63 1.29
CA SER A 59 -26.83 0.28 1.44
C SER A 59 -26.09 -0.29 0.22
N ALA A 60 -25.86 0.49 -0.85
CA ALA A 60 -25.02 0.11 -1.99
C ALA A 60 -23.53 -0.03 -1.61
N ARG A 61 -23.11 0.70 -0.57
CA ARG A 61 -21.80 0.58 0.09
C ARG A 61 -21.99 0.15 1.54
N SER A 62 -21.33 -0.92 1.96
CA SER A 62 -21.38 -1.39 3.35
C SER A 62 -20.62 -0.46 4.30
N PRO A 63 -20.95 -0.45 5.61
CA PRO A 63 -20.24 0.37 6.60
C PRO A 63 -18.74 0.09 6.64
N LEU A 64 -18.35 -1.17 6.44
CA LEU A 64 -16.95 -1.58 6.38
C LEU A 64 -16.25 -0.99 5.15
N GLN A 65 -16.89 -1.03 3.98
CA GLN A 65 -16.34 -0.42 2.76
C GLN A 65 -16.11 1.08 2.93
N LEU A 66 -17.07 1.81 3.52
CA LEU A 66 -16.93 3.24 3.79
C LEU A 66 -15.75 3.52 4.72
N ARG A 67 -15.66 2.79 5.83
CA ARG A 67 -14.56 2.95 6.80
C ARG A 67 -13.21 2.67 6.14
N CYS A 68 -13.08 1.54 5.43
CA CYS A 68 -11.84 1.18 4.75
C CYS A 68 -11.46 2.23 3.71
N ARG A 69 -12.40 2.66 2.85
CA ARG A 69 -12.14 3.70 1.84
C ARG A 69 -11.65 5.00 2.48
N TYR A 70 -12.30 5.43 3.56
CA TYR A 70 -11.90 6.65 4.24
C TYR A 70 -10.52 6.51 4.88
N MET A 71 -10.30 5.45 5.67
CA MET A 71 -9.05 5.27 6.42
C MET A 71 -7.84 5.02 5.53
N ASP A 72 -8.03 4.29 4.43
CA ASP A 72 -6.93 3.87 3.56
C ASP A 72 -6.65 4.87 2.44
N ILE A 73 -7.60 5.72 2.06
CA ILE A 73 -7.49 6.55 0.85
C ILE A 73 -7.83 8.03 1.08
N LEU A 74 -8.97 8.33 1.74
CA LEU A 74 -9.50 9.71 1.81
C LEU A 74 -9.06 10.50 3.04
N ARG A 75 -8.49 9.85 4.06
CA ARG A 75 -8.14 10.50 5.32
C ARG A 75 -7.18 11.68 5.08
N PRO A 76 -7.48 12.88 5.59
CA PRO A 76 -6.56 14.01 5.54
C PRO A 76 -5.20 13.65 6.12
N GLY A 77 -4.12 14.10 5.47
CA GLY A 77 -2.74 13.81 5.87
C GLY A 77 -2.18 12.49 5.35
N ARG A 78 -2.94 11.71 4.56
CA ARG A 78 -2.37 10.61 3.78
C ARG A 78 -1.58 11.16 2.59
N SER A 79 -0.34 10.72 2.44
CA SER A 79 0.50 11.04 1.29
C SER A 79 0.03 10.30 0.05
N GLN A 80 -0.20 11.04 -1.03
CA GLN A 80 -0.44 10.51 -2.37
C GLN A 80 0.83 10.56 -3.24
N SER A 81 1.97 11.00 -2.69
CA SER A 81 3.22 11.07 -3.44
C SER A 81 3.75 9.67 -3.78
N ALA A 82 4.57 9.61 -4.83
CA ALA A 82 5.37 8.42 -5.11
C ALA A 82 6.24 8.05 -3.91
N TRP A 83 6.58 6.77 -3.80
CA TRP A 83 7.49 6.26 -2.78
C TRP A 83 8.93 6.67 -3.12
N SER A 84 9.58 7.32 -2.16
CA SER A 84 10.99 7.72 -2.24
C SER A 84 11.92 6.57 -1.83
N ALA A 85 13.20 6.68 -2.21
CA ALA A 85 14.22 5.69 -1.82
C ALA A 85 14.44 5.69 -0.29
N GLU A 86 14.30 6.86 0.35
CA GLU A 86 14.34 7.05 1.79
C GLU A 86 13.21 6.28 2.49
N GLU A 87 11.98 6.43 2.00
CA GLU A 87 10.81 5.71 2.52
C GLU A 87 10.97 4.20 2.34
N ASP A 88 11.48 3.76 1.19
CA ASP A 88 11.73 2.34 0.95
C ASP A 88 12.79 1.76 1.90
N ALA A 89 13.89 2.49 2.10
CA ALA A 89 14.93 2.09 3.04
C ALA A 89 14.39 2.00 4.48
N GLN A 90 13.54 2.95 4.89
CA GLN A 90 12.88 2.93 6.19
C GLN A 90 11.90 1.76 6.31
N LEU A 91 11.03 1.55 5.32
CA LEU A 91 10.08 0.44 5.28
C LEU A 91 10.77 -0.91 5.46
N LEU A 92 11.88 -1.13 4.73
CA LEU A 92 12.63 -2.38 4.81
C LEU A 92 13.39 -2.53 6.13
N ALA A 93 13.92 -1.43 6.69
CA ALA A 93 14.53 -1.46 8.01
C ALA A 93 13.51 -1.89 9.08
N LEU A 94 12.33 -1.29 9.08
CA LEU A 94 11.25 -1.61 10.02
C LEU A 94 10.74 -3.03 9.83
N TYR A 95 10.66 -3.52 8.60
CA TYR A 95 10.28 -4.91 8.34
C TYR A 95 11.32 -5.90 8.86
N LEU A 96 12.62 -5.61 8.71
CA LEU A 96 13.69 -6.47 9.25
C LEU A 96 13.66 -6.53 10.78
N GLU A 97 13.24 -5.46 11.45
CA GLU A 97 13.15 -5.39 12.91
C GLU A 97 11.84 -5.98 13.46
N LEU A 98 10.70 -5.62 12.88
CA LEU A 98 9.38 -5.91 13.44
C LEU A 98 8.68 -7.10 12.77
N GLY A 99 9.13 -7.50 11.58
CA GLY A 99 8.44 -8.46 10.72
C GLY A 99 7.17 -7.87 10.08
N PRO A 100 6.15 -8.69 9.73
CA PRO A 100 4.95 -8.27 9.01
C PRO A 100 3.92 -7.52 9.89
N LYS A 101 4.39 -6.70 10.83
CA LYS A 101 3.55 -5.88 11.72
C LYS A 101 3.21 -4.54 11.06
N TRP A 102 2.45 -4.58 9.96
CA TRP A 102 2.19 -3.43 9.08
C TRP A 102 1.63 -2.20 9.81
N LYS A 103 0.76 -2.40 10.80
CA LYS A 103 0.23 -1.31 11.62
C LYS A 103 1.32 -0.60 12.43
N ALA A 104 2.26 -1.35 13.00
CA ALA A 104 3.38 -0.79 13.76
C ALA A 104 4.38 -0.09 12.83
N ILE A 105 4.59 -0.64 11.63
CA ILE A 105 5.44 -0.04 10.60
C ILE A 105 4.85 1.30 10.14
N SER A 106 3.55 1.34 9.78
CA SER A 106 2.93 2.57 9.27
C SER A 106 2.86 3.68 10.31
N GLN A 107 2.79 3.35 11.60
CA GLN A 107 2.89 4.34 12.68
C GLN A 107 4.23 5.10 12.70
N GLN A 108 5.29 4.51 12.15
CA GLN A 108 6.62 5.14 12.05
C GLN A 108 6.87 5.82 10.69
N MET A 109 5.90 5.75 9.76
CA MET A 109 6.01 6.31 8.42
C MET A 109 4.98 7.43 8.23
N PRO A 110 5.36 8.71 8.42
CA PRO A 110 4.41 9.81 8.35
C PRO A 110 3.73 9.86 6.97
N GLY A 111 2.39 9.97 6.98
CA GLY A 111 1.58 10.03 5.78
C GLY A 111 1.38 8.70 5.02
N ARG A 112 2.01 7.60 5.44
CA ARG A 112 1.75 6.26 4.86
C ARG A 112 0.85 5.46 5.79
N VAL A 113 -0.18 4.81 5.23
CA VAL A 113 -1.06 3.92 6.01
C VAL A 113 -0.62 2.46 5.92
N GLU A 114 -1.18 1.60 6.77
CA GLU A 114 -0.88 0.16 6.83
C GLU A 114 -0.91 -0.52 5.46
N ASN A 115 -1.95 -0.24 4.67
CA ASN A 115 -2.12 -0.84 3.36
C ASN A 115 -1.04 -0.37 2.36
N ASP A 116 -0.59 0.88 2.46
CA ASP A 116 0.44 1.43 1.59
C ASP A 116 1.78 0.74 1.83
N ALA A 117 2.17 0.61 3.11
CA ALA A 117 3.42 -0.06 3.50
C ALA A 117 3.46 -1.52 3.04
N LYS A 118 2.38 -2.27 3.28
CA LYS A 118 2.24 -3.67 2.82
C LYS A 118 2.33 -3.76 1.29
N ASN A 119 1.62 -2.88 0.57
CA ASN A 119 1.60 -2.91 -0.89
C ASN A 119 2.96 -2.56 -1.48
N ARG A 120 3.65 -1.55 -0.93
CA ARG A 120 4.98 -1.18 -1.37
C ARG A 120 5.97 -2.32 -1.15
N PHE A 121 5.96 -2.92 0.04
CA PHE A 121 6.83 -4.06 0.36
C PHE A 121 6.64 -5.21 -0.62
N HIS A 122 5.38 -5.61 -0.90
CA HIS A 122 5.13 -6.68 -1.87
C HIS A 122 5.51 -6.30 -3.31
N LYS A 123 5.40 -5.02 -3.69
CA LYS A 123 5.87 -4.55 -5.00
C LYS A 123 7.39 -4.69 -5.09
N ILE A 124 8.10 -4.17 -4.10
CA ILE A 124 9.54 -4.28 -3.91
C ILE A 124 9.98 -5.75 -4.05
N LEU A 125 9.35 -6.68 -3.33
CA LEU A 125 9.67 -8.12 -3.44
C LEU A 125 9.38 -8.72 -4.83
N ARG A 126 8.27 -8.34 -5.48
CA ARG A 126 7.96 -8.83 -6.83
C ARG A 126 8.98 -8.34 -7.86
N ASP A 127 9.36 -7.07 -7.78
CA ASP A 127 10.35 -6.45 -8.64
C ASP A 127 11.71 -7.16 -8.46
N GLY A 128 12.06 -7.48 -7.20
CA GLY A 128 13.25 -8.26 -6.87
C GLY A 128 13.26 -9.69 -7.42
N LYS A 129 12.16 -10.42 -7.24
CA LYS A 129 11.99 -11.77 -7.80
C LYS A 129 12.12 -11.77 -9.32
N ARG A 130 11.53 -10.76 -9.98
CA ARG A 130 11.62 -10.61 -11.43
C ARG A 130 13.07 -10.42 -11.87
N ALA A 131 13.81 -9.54 -11.21
CA ALA A 131 15.22 -9.30 -11.52
C ALA A 131 16.10 -10.56 -11.35
N MET A 132 15.85 -11.37 -10.31
CA MET A 132 16.60 -12.62 -10.09
C MET A 132 16.26 -13.71 -11.11
N VAL A 133 15.00 -13.80 -11.54
CA VAL A 133 14.59 -14.70 -12.64
C VAL A 133 15.28 -14.31 -13.94
N ASP A 134 15.30 -13.02 -14.28
CA ASP A 134 15.97 -12.53 -15.48
C ASP A 134 17.51 -12.74 -15.40
N ALA A 135 18.09 -12.80 -14.19
CA ALA A 135 19.50 -13.11 -13.92
C ALA A 135 19.79 -14.61 -13.68
N GLN A 136 18.80 -15.49 -13.85
CA GLN A 136 18.91 -16.94 -13.64
C GLN A 136 19.48 -17.34 -12.27
N THR A 137 19.14 -16.60 -11.21
CA THR A 137 19.66 -16.79 -9.84
C THR A 137 18.56 -17.14 -8.83
N SER A 138 18.92 -17.85 -7.76
CA SER A 138 17.97 -18.18 -6.69
C SER A 138 17.59 -16.95 -5.86
N PHE A 139 16.30 -16.78 -5.58
CA PHE A 139 15.81 -15.67 -4.76
C PHE A 139 15.75 -16.05 -3.28
N ASP A 140 16.62 -15.46 -2.47
CA ASP A 140 16.49 -15.44 -1.02
C ASP A 140 15.94 -14.08 -0.55
N GLN A 141 14.81 -14.11 0.15
CA GLN A 141 14.12 -12.89 0.57
C GLN A 141 14.96 -12.05 1.54
N ALA A 142 15.61 -12.68 2.52
CA ALA A 142 16.34 -11.95 3.55
C ALA A 142 17.58 -11.25 2.98
N THR A 143 18.33 -11.95 2.13
CA THR A 143 19.51 -11.42 1.42
C THR A 143 19.10 -10.30 0.47
N TRP A 144 18.03 -10.50 -0.28
CA TRP A 144 17.53 -9.49 -1.20
C TRP A 144 17.07 -8.20 -0.49
N ILE A 145 16.34 -8.32 0.63
CA ILE A 145 15.92 -7.17 1.44
C ILE A 145 17.14 -6.40 1.95
N LYS A 146 18.17 -7.09 2.44
CA LYS A 146 19.41 -6.46 2.92
C LYS A 146 20.13 -5.70 1.81
N HIS A 147 20.28 -6.33 0.64
CA HIS A 147 20.92 -5.71 -0.52
C HIS A 147 20.14 -4.47 -0.99
N TYR A 148 18.83 -4.59 -1.20
CA TYR A 148 18.00 -3.48 -1.64
C TYR A 148 18.02 -2.31 -0.64
N LYS A 149 17.96 -2.58 0.66
CA LYS A 149 18.10 -1.55 1.69
C LYS A 149 19.42 -0.78 1.55
N SER A 150 20.53 -1.48 1.33
CA SER A 150 21.85 -0.88 1.11
C SER A 150 21.86 0.00 -0.16
N THR A 151 21.33 -0.52 -1.27
CA THR A 151 21.23 0.22 -2.54
C THR A 151 20.37 1.48 -2.40
N ALA A 152 19.22 1.37 -1.74
CA ALA A 152 18.34 2.51 -1.47
C ALA A 152 19.08 3.57 -0.63
N GLN A 153 19.74 3.18 0.47
CA GLN A 153 20.52 4.09 1.30
C GLN A 153 21.68 4.76 0.55
N HIS A 154 22.34 4.05 -0.36
CA HIS A 154 23.38 4.62 -1.22
C HIS A 154 22.79 5.67 -2.17
N ALA A 155 21.65 5.40 -2.81
CA ALA A 155 20.98 6.36 -3.68
C ALA A 155 20.59 7.65 -2.93
N VAL A 156 20.12 7.53 -1.69
CA VAL A 156 19.87 8.68 -0.80
C VAL A 156 21.16 9.46 -0.54
N ARG A 157 22.26 8.77 -0.22
CA ARG A 157 23.55 9.41 0.08
C ARG A 157 24.11 10.17 -1.13
N VAL A 158 24.07 9.57 -2.33
CA VAL A 158 24.54 10.21 -3.56
C VAL A 158 23.76 11.50 -3.85
N SER A 159 22.43 11.43 -3.78
CA SER A 159 21.55 12.59 -3.99
C SER A 159 21.82 13.74 -3.00
N LYS A 160 22.29 13.42 -1.78
CA LYS A 160 22.64 14.41 -0.76
C LYS A 160 24.03 15.04 -0.96
N CYS A 161 24.98 14.34 -1.55
CA CYS A 161 26.31 14.90 -1.84
C CYS A 161 26.28 15.89 -3.01
N GLU A 162 25.47 15.62 -4.04
CA GLU A 162 25.31 16.49 -5.23
C GLU A 162 24.68 17.85 -4.88
N THR A 163 23.93 17.94 -3.78
CA THR A 163 23.34 19.19 -3.28
C THR A 163 24.23 19.95 -2.31
N SER A 164 25.40 19.40 -1.95
CA SER A 164 26.35 20.03 -1.01
C SER A 164 27.54 20.70 -1.69
N SER A 165 27.69 20.59 -3.01
CA SER A 165 28.82 21.16 -3.77
C SER A 165 28.62 22.59 -4.30
N ASP A 166 27.44 23.20 -4.16
CA ASP A 166 27.18 24.56 -4.71
C ASP A 166 27.35 25.72 -3.72
N ALA A 167 27.96 25.48 -2.54
CA ALA A 167 28.24 26.53 -1.54
C ALA A 167 29.73 26.89 -1.40
N ALA A 168 30.56 26.65 -2.42
CA ALA A 168 31.95 27.10 -2.46
C ALA A 168 32.34 27.65 -3.84
N SER A 169 32.04 28.93 -4.02
CA SER A 169 32.72 29.98 -4.80
C SER A 169 33.54 29.65 -6.06
N THR A 170 33.25 30.49 -7.08
CA THR A 170 34.18 31.28 -7.93
C THR A 170 34.23 30.89 -9.40
N GLU A 171 33.98 31.89 -10.23
CA GLU A 171 33.98 31.92 -11.69
C GLU A 171 35.14 31.17 -12.35
N PHE A 172 34.83 30.38 -13.38
CA PHE A 172 35.67 30.29 -14.56
C PHE A 172 34.81 29.96 -15.78
N SER A 173 34.54 30.98 -16.60
CA SER A 173 33.96 30.79 -17.92
C SER A 173 34.95 30.04 -18.83
N ARG A 174 34.51 28.94 -19.44
CA ARG A 174 34.90 28.56 -20.80
C ARG A 174 33.98 27.48 -21.36
N SER A 175 33.39 27.82 -22.50
CA SER A 175 32.54 26.99 -23.34
C SER A 175 33.29 25.78 -23.92
N SER A 176 32.62 24.62 -23.99
CA SER A 176 32.67 23.72 -25.16
C SER A 176 31.59 22.66 -25.04
N SER A 177 30.81 22.52 -26.11
CA SER A 177 29.77 21.53 -26.35
C SER A 177 30.25 20.08 -26.16
N ILE A 178 29.44 19.26 -25.49
CA ILE A 178 29.17 17.85 -25.87
C ILE A 178 27.90 17.32 -25.17
N GLU A 179 26.98 16.86 -26.02
CA GLU A 179 26.03 15.75 -25.89
C GLU A 179 25.63 15.22 -24.49
N SER A 180 24.32 15.25 -24.22
CA SER A 180 23.45 14.06 -24.19
C SER A 180 22.27 14.27 -23.25
N GLY A 181 21.06 14.26 -23.82
CA GLY A 181 19.82 14.18 -23.05
C GLY A 181 19.73 12.85 -22.33
N ALA A 182 20.11 12.82 -21.06
CA ALA A 182 19.91 11.67 -20.19
C ALA A 182 18.44 11.62 -19.75
N SER A 183 17.70 10.75 -20.43
CA SER A 183 16.40 10.26 -19.97
C SER A 183 16.55 9.60 -18.60
N LEU A 184 16.05 10.26 -17.55
CA LEU A 184 15.97 9.76 -16.18
C LEU A 184 14.93 8.64 -16.08
N HIS A 185 15.22 7.49 -16.69
CA HIS A 185 14.43 6.28 -16.49
C HIS A 185 15.23 5.00 -16.78
N ARG A 186 16.32 4.80 -16.05
CA ARG A 186 16.97 3.48 -15.82
C ARG A 186 18.17 3.66 -14.90
N VAL A 187 17.93 3.79 -13.59
CA VAL A 187 18.98 3.42 -12.63
C VAL A 187 19.15 1.91 -12.80
N SER A 188 20.28 1.57 -13.41
CA SER A 188 20.57 0.28 -14.01
C SER A 188 20.57 -0.85 -12.96
N ILE A 189 19.84 -1.92 -13.27
CA ILE A 189 19.84 -3.21 -12.55
C ILE A 189 21.22 -3.92 -12.67
N ASN A 190 22.17 -3.36 -13.43
CA ASN A 190 23.47 -3.96 -13.75
C ASN A 190 24.53 -3.94 -12.63
N ALA A 191 24.22 -3.52 -11.41
CA ALA A 191 25.16 -3.63 -10.28
C ALA A 191 25.17 -5.03 -9.62
N LEU A 192 24.37 -5.98 -10.11
CA LEU A 192 24.21 -7.34 -9.55
C LEU A 192 25.20 -8.38 -10.10
N LEU A 193 26.23 -8.00 -10.87
CA LEU A 193 27.11 -8.96 -11.57
C LEU A 193 28.60 -8.95 -11.19
N ASN A 194 29.02 -8.22 -10.17
CA ASN A 194 30.42 -8.27 -9.72
C ASN A 194 30.54 -8.25 -8.19
N VAL A 195 30.31 -9.41 -7.56
CA VAL A 195 31.12 -9.98 -6.44
C VAL A 195 30.95 -11.49 -6.48
#